data_AF-A0A7C6HU20-F1
#
_entry.id   AF-A0A7C6HU20-F1
#
_cell.length_a   1.000
_cell.length_b   1.000
_cell.length_c   1.000
_cell.angle_alpha   90.00
_cell.angle_beta   90.00
_cell.angle_gamma   90.00
#
_symmetry.space_group_name_H-M   'P 1'
#
loop_
_entity.id
_entity.type
_entity.pdbx_description
1 polymer ?
#
loop_
_entity_poly.entity_id
_entity_poly.type
_entity_poly.pdbx_seq_one_letter_code
_entity_poly.pdbx_strand_id
1 'polypeptide(L)'
;MKIEKAEKINFKDNQPFRITIKKITRYPIHWHEGVIEIILPISGSVEVTASFERFTINEGSFHFINNKTIHSIRSSSNALVALLHINLTLFEKDFDYLKYMFFRTNPYIDDRQPDICSDDSSIRDDSSIRYKKHFINLLIVILLKQLSCDLPEEELQSLGNKLVYTMVVEFNWLRFIESNDSIINSEHFDRYHRIVKFIDEHYMEKITLNDIVSSEFITKTYFSYYWKKFSSYSFTERVNYERVVKSEFLLMTDASITKISEQCGFSDVKYYYKYFKRWFGCMPLEHRHRCLQYSKLGTDIEDVDLIACEKKLEEYANKYFSIECNPNGKMSDSTYIENFIKMRMLSNPSYFNTSAEKSIILNLFKPDNFLSKKSSMDIYNWHNIDLSVNAAIDVGVPLCIVFSMEHIDHYFVNGDVGQFLDSCISRYGLQLVKKWHFIISSESIQALNKASSVEKSILSKIKYAKIIYSFEF
;
A
#
# COMPACT_ATOMS: atom_id res chain seq x y z
N MET A 1 -29.49 24.67 3.33
CA MET A 1 -28.33 25.12 4.15
C MET A 1 -27.18 24.21 3.76
N LYS A 2 -26.25 24.68 2.91
CA LYS A 2 -25.27 23.80 2.25
C LYS A 2 -24.18 23.34 3.23
N ILE A 3 -23.96 22.03 3.29
CA ILE A 3 -22.82 21.41 4.00
C ILE A 3 -21.57 21.34 3.09
N GLU A 4 -21.72 21.65 1.80
CA GLU A 4 -20.69 21.40 0.78
C GLU A 4 -19.41 22.24 0.97
N LYS A 5 -18.29 21.55 1.19
CA LYS A 5 -17.02 21.91 0.54
C LYS A 5 -16.29 20.64 0.11
N ALA A 6 -16.28 20.39 -1.20
CA ALA A 6 -15.18 19.65 -1.81
C ALA A 6 -13.92 20.49 -1.54
N GLU A 7 -13.03 19.98 -0.71
CA GLU A 7 -11.80 20.68 -0.39
C GLU A 7 -10.77 20.37 -1.46
N LYS A 8 -10.45 21.39 -2.25
CA LYS A 8 -9.48 21.26 -3.33
C LYS A 8 -8.07 21.31 -2.76
N ILE A 9 -7.38 20.17 -2.83
CA ILE A 9 -5.96 20.09 -2.53
C ILE A 9 -5.17 20.55 -3.75
N ASN A 10 -4.52 21.70 -3.62
CA ASN A 10 -3.65 22.23 -4.67
C ASN A 10 -2.23 21.67 -4.49
N PHE A 11 -1.76 20.99 -5.53
CA PHE A 11 -0.39 20.53 -5.70
C PHE A 11 0.36 21.52 -6.61
N LYS A 12 1.66 21.68 -6.39
CA LYS A 12 2.54 22.29 -7.40
C LYS A 12 2.68 21.33 -8.59
N ASP A 13 3.15 21.83 -9.74
CA ASP A 13 3.40 21.00 -10.92
C ASP A 13 4.30 19.81 -10.56
N ASN A 14 3.92 18.61 -11.03
CA ASN A 14 4.56 17.33 -10.71
C ASN A 14 4.73 16.97 -9.23
N GLN A 15 4.05 17.66 -8.30
CA GLN A 15 4.16 17.33 -6.89
C GLN A 15 3.36 16.05 -6.55
N PRO A 16 4.03 14.94 -6.16
CA PRO A 16 3.39 13.65 -5.91
C PRO A 16 2.56 13.63 -4.61
N PHE A 17 2.97 14.41 -3.62
CA PHE A 17 2.24 14.54 -2.37
C PHE A 17 2.49 15.91 -1.71
N ARG A 18 1.59 16.28 -0.80
CA ARG A 18 1.64 17.49 0.01
C ARG A 18 1.38 17.17 1.47
N ILE A 19 2.13 17.80 2.36
CA ILE A 19 1.97 17.65 3.81
C ILE A 19 1.50 18.97 4.40
N THR A 20 0.57 18.90 5.34
CA THR A 20 0.19 20.01 6.21
C THR A 20 0.13 19.52 7.65
N ILE A 21 0.64 20.32 8.59
CA ILE A 21 0.49 20.05 10.02
C ILE A 21 -0.61 20.95 10.56
N LYS A 22 -1.56 20.35 11.29
CA LYS A 22 -2.66 21.08 11.92
C LYS A 22 -2.80 20.69 13.38
N LYS A 23 -3.14 21.64 14.24
CA LYS A 23 -3.83 21.31 15.49
C LYS A 23 -5.31 21.19 15.19
N ILE A 24 -5.92 20.08 15.57
CA ILE A 24 -7.30 19.77 15.25
C ILE A 24 -8.06 19.58 16.55
N THR A 25 -9.06 20.43 16.78
CA THR A 25 -10.15 20.16 17.73
C THR A 25 -11.37 19.69 16.96
N ARG A 26 -11.71 20.37 15.84
CA ARG A 26 -12.85 20.04 14.99
C ARG A 26 -12.59 20.43 13.54
N TYR A 27 -12.33 19.43 12.70
CA TYR A 27 -12.37 19.54 11.25
C TYR A 27 -13.78 19.18 10.77
N PRO A 28 -14.51 20.10 10.11
CA PRO A 28 -15.87 19.84 9.62
C PRO A 28 -15.92 18.73 8.57
N ILE A 29 -17.14 18.39 8.15
CA ILE A 29 -17.38 17.43 7.07
C ILE A 29 -16.83 17.99 5.75
N HIS A 30 -15.98 17.21 5.09
CA HIS A 30 -15.39 17.53 3.79
C HIS A 30 -15.01 16.23 3.06
N TRP A 31 -14.54 16.38 1.82
CA TRP A 31 -13.99 15.30 1.02
C TRP A 31 -13.03 15.87 -0.01
N HIS A 32 -12.25 14.99 -0.62
CA HIS A 32 -11.32 15.33 -1.67
C HIS A 32 -11.52 14.43 -2.89
N GLU A 33 -11.14 14.94 -4.06
CA GLU A 33 -11.19 14.22 -5.33
C GLU A 33 -9.80 14.15 -5.95
N GLY A 34 -9.45 12.98 -6.49
CA GLY A 34 -8.15 12.72 -7.11
C GLY A 34 -7.01 12.56 -6.11
N VAL A 35 -7.31 12.39 -4.82
CA VAL A 35 -6.31 12.25 -3.76
C VAL A 35 -6.64 11.13 -2.77
N ILE A 36 -5.60 10.57 -2.17
CA ILE A 36 -5.68 9.85 -0.89
C ILE A 36 -5.13 10.79 0.18
N GLU A 37 -5.84 10.93 1.30
CA GLU A 37 -5.30 11.58 2.49
C GLU A 37 -4.85 10.52 3.50
N ILE A 38 -3.70 10.74 4.13
CA ILE A 38 -3.20 9.94 5.24
C ILE A 38 -3.21 10.84 6.48
N ILE A 39 -3.99 10.42 7.48
CA ILE A 39 -4.10 11.08 8.77
C ILE A 39 -3.10 10.44 9.73
N LEU A 40 -2.15 11.23 10.22
CA LEU A 40 -1.08 10.79 11.12
C LEU A 40 -1.01 11.69 12.36
N PRO A 41 -1.61 11.29 13.49
CA PRO A 41 -1.47 12.01 14.76
C PRO A 41 -0.02 11.98 15.25
N ILE A 42 0.61 13.16 15.29
CA ILE A 42 1.96 13.38 15.82
C ILE A 42 1.91 13.53 17.35
N SER A 43 0.82 14.09 17.88
CA SER A 43 0.58 14.17 19.32
C SER A 43 -0.91 14.13 19.62
N GLY A 44 -1.30 13.29 20.59
CA GLY A 44 -2.71 13.08 20.96
C GLY A 44 -3.42 12.10 20.03
N SER A 45 -4.75 12.15 20.00
CA SER A 45 -5.57 11.27 19.16
C SER A 45 -6.69 12.03 18.47
N VAL A 46 -7.16 11.45 17.36
CA VAL A 46 -8.31 11.96 16.63
C VAL A 46 -9.33 10.87 16.43
N GLU A 47 -10.60 11.24 16.53
CA GLU A 47 -11.70 10.43 16.08
C GLU A 47 -12.11 10.88 14.69
N VAL A 48 -12.18 9.92 13.78
CA VAL A 48 -12.56 10.15 12.40
C VAL A 48 -13.90 9.47 12.16
N THR A 49 -14.82 10.18 11.52
CA THR A 49 -16.02 9.59 10.94
C THR A 49 -15.89 9.70 9.42
N ALA A 50 -15.83 8.56 8.72
CA ALA A 50 -15.66 8.47 7.27
C ALA A 50 -16.75 7.56 6.70
N SER A 51 -17.66 8.14 5.92
CA SER A 51 -18.92 7.50 5.52
C SER A 51 -19.68 6.90 6.72
N PHE A 52 -19.81 5.57 6.77
CA PHE A 52 -20.49 4.85 7.84
C PHE A 52 -19.55 4.36 8.94
N GLU A 53 -18.23 4.49 8.76
CA GLU A 53 -17.24 4.04 9.72
C GLU A 53 -16.87 5.15 10.70
N ARG A 54 -16.65 4.77 11.96
CA ARG A 54 -16.07 5.65 12.98
C ARG A 54 -14.95 4.92 13.69
N PHE A 55 -13.80 5.55 13.80
CA PHE A 55 -12.62 4.97 14.42
C PHE A 55 -11.74 6.05 15.05
N THR A 56 -10.92 5.63 16.01
CA THR A 56 -9.94 6.49 16.67
C THR A 56 -8.56 6.17 16.14
N ILE A 57 -7.81 7.21 15.79
CA ILE A 57 -6.41 7.13 15.40
C ILE A 57 -5.60 7.71 16.55
N ASN A 58 -4.74 6.88 17.12
CA ASN A 58 -3.84 7.27 18.21
C ASN A 58 -2.49 7.75 17.66
N GLU A 59 -1.76 8.49 18.49
CA GLU A 59 -0.36 8.83 18.26
C GLU A 59 0.47 7.60 17.91
N GLY A 60 1.27 7.68 16.84
CA GLY A 60 2.07 6.55 16.36
C GLY A 60 1.35 5.62 15.39
N SER A 61 0.11 5.92 15.03
CA SER A 61 -0.68 5.18 14.04
C SER A 61 -1.12 6.10 12.91
N PHE A 62 -1.64 5.53 11.82
CA PHE A 62 -2.13 6.28 10.68
C PHE A 62 -3.40 5.67 10.10
N HIS A 63 -4.13 6.46 9.32
CA HIS A 63 -5.28 5.95 8.56
C HIS A 63 -5.39 6.61 7.19
N PHE A 64 -5.87 5.84 6.21
CA PHE A 64 -6.18 6.33 4.86
C PHE A 64 -7.61 6.85 4.77
N ILE A 65 -7.79 8.05 4.25
CA ILE A 65 -9.05 8.51 3.70
C ILE A 65 -9.00 8.30 2.19
N ASN A 66 -9.87 7.40 1.72
CA ASN A 66 -9.91 7.03 0.32
C ASN A 66 -10.45 8.17 -0.56
N ASN A 67 -10.10 8.13 -1.84
CA ASN A 67 -10.57 9.08 -2.83
C ASN A 67 -12.10 9.17 -2.82
N LYS A 68 -12.65 10.39 -2.82
CA LYS A 68 -14.10 10.63 -2.70
C LYS A 68 -14.71 9.93 -1.47
N THR A 69 -14.12 10.15 -0.30
CA THR A 69 -14.71 9.74 0.98
C THR A 69 -15.12 10.98 1.78
N ILE A 70 -16.40 11.07 2.13
CA ILE A 70 -16.90 12.11 3.03
C ILE A 70 -16.44 11.76 4.43
N HIS A 71 -15.73 12.70 5.08
CA HIS A 71 -15.21 12.47 6.40
C HIS A 71 -15.14 13.75 7.24
N SER A 72 -14.97 13.56 8.54
CA SER A 72 -14.77 14.63 9.52
C SER A 72 -13.82 14.13 10.61
N ILE A 73 -13.10 15.07 11.23
CA ILE A 73 -12.08 14.77 12.23
C ILE A 73 -12.39 15.57 13.49
N ARG A 74 -12.34 14.94 14.65
CA ARG A 74 -12.45 15.63 15.95
C ARG A 74 -11.36 15.14 16.90
N SER A 75 -10.96 16.00 17.82
CA SER A 75 -10.07 15.63 18.92
C SER A 75 -10.57 16.27 20.21
N SER A 76 -10.57 15.50 21.29
CA SER A 76 -10.76 16.03 22.64
C SER A 76 -9.46 16.59 23.25
N SER A 77 -8.30 16.34 22.63
CA SER A 77 -6.99 16.73 23.15
C SER A 77 -6.30 17.83 22.35
N ASN A 78 -7.01 18.47 21.41
CA ASN A 78 -6.42 19.41 20.44
C ASN A 78 -5.17 18.80 19.76
N ALA A 79 -5.34 17.63 19.17
CA ALA A 79 -4.25 16.81 18.63
C ALA A 79 -3.47 17.54 17.54
N LEU A 80 -2.14 17.34 17.54
CA LEU A 80 -1.27 17.78 16.45
C LEU A 80 -1.20 16.65 15.41
N VAL A 81 -1.61 16.94 14.17
CA VAL A 81 -1.82 15.94 13.14
C VAL A 81 -1.12 16.35 11.86
N ALA A 82 -0.35 15.43 11.28
CA ALA A 82 0.14 15.52 9.92
C ALA A 82 -0.91 14.95 8.96
N LEU A 83 -1.35 15.75 8.01
CA LEU A 83 -2.23 15.35 6.91
C LEU A 83 -1.40 15.31 5.63
N LEU A 84 -1.17 14.09 5.12
CA LEU A 84 -0.41 13.85 3.90
C LEU A 84 -1.38 13.52 2.77
N HIS A 85 -1.43 14.36 1.74
CA HIS A 85 -2.28 14.18 0.57
C HIS A 85 -1.45 13.69 -0.61
N ILE A 86 -1.84 12.59 -1.24
CA ILE A 86 -1.16 11.99 -2.39
C ILE A 86 -1.95 12.33 -3.66
N ASN A 87 -1.28 12.86 -4.68
CA ASN A 87 -1.87 13.20 -5.97
C ASN A 87 -1.99 11.96 -6.85
N LEU A 88 -3.15 11.32 -6.89
CA LEU A 88 -3.34 10.05 -7.60
C LEU A 88 -3.15 10.19 -9.11
N THR A 89 -3.44 11.37 -9.66
CA THR A 89 -3.35 11.64 -11.12
C THR A 89 -1.94 11.42 -11.66
N LEU A 90 -0.89 11.65 -10.85
CA LEU A 90 0.50 11.46 -11.27
C LEU A 90 0.89 9.98 -11.40
N PHE A 91 0.16 9.07 -10.77
CA PHE A 91 0.48 7.64 -10.71
C PHE A 91 -0.45 6.77 -11.53
N GLU A 92 -1.44 7.35 -12.23
CA GLU A 92 -2.41 6.58 -13.03
C GLU A 92 -1.76 5.82 -14.18
N LYS A 93 -0.62 6.30 -14.69
CA LYS A 93 0.13 5.61 -15.75
C LYS A 93 0.77 4.32 -15.28
N ASP A 94 1.17 4.28 -14.00
CA ASP A 94 1.82 3.12 -13.40
C ASP A 94 0.80 2.20 -12.72
N PHE A 95 -0.37 2.73 -12.36
CA PHE A 95 -1.45 2.02 -11.68
C PHE A 95 -2.83 2.40 -12.27
N ASP A 96 -3.26 1.66 -13.30
CA ASP A 96 -4.45 1.92 -14.14
C ASP A 96 -5.79 2.09 -13.40
N TYR A 97 -5.86 1.72 -12.12
CA TYR A 97 -7.09 1.75 -11.31
C TYR A 97 -6.93 2.44 -9.95
N LEU A 98 -5.82 3.15 -9.72
CA LEU A 98 -5.48 3.68 -8.41
C LEU A 98 -6.60 4.48 -7.74
N LYS A 99 -7.34 5.30 -8.51
CA LYS A 99 -8.48 6.11 -8.03
C LYS A 99 -9.67 5.30 -7.52
N TYR A 100 -9.77 4.03 -7.90
CA TYR A 100 -10.84 3.10 -7.55
C TYR A 100 -10.39 2.01 -6.56
N MET A 101 -9.11 1.99 -6.20
CA MET A 101 -8.60 1.13 -5.14
C MET A 101 -9.06 1.63 -3.78
N PHE A 102 -9.20 0.70 -2.83
CA PHE A 102 -9.59 1.01 -1.46
C PHE A 102 -8.46 0.59 -0.53
N PHE A 103 -7.90 1.54 0.21
CA PHE A 103 -6.81 1.32 1.15
C PHE A 103 -7.30 1.32 2.59
N ARG A 104 -6.74 0.43 3.41
CA ARG A 104 -7.09 0.33 4.84
C ARG A 104 -5.88 0.03 5.69
N THR A 105 -5.91 0.51 6.93
CA THR A 105 -4.91 0.15 7.95
C THR A 105 -5.31 -1.12 8.71
N ASN A 106 -6.60 -1.46 8.77
CA ASN A 106 -7.11 -2.60 9.54
C ASN A 106 -8.19 -3.37 8.73
N PRO A 107 -8.39 -4.67 9.00
CA PRO A 107 -9.47 -5.44 8.39
C PRO A 107 -10.86 -4.92 8.80
N TYR A 108 -11.91 -5.35 8.07
CA TYR A 108 -13.29 -5.03 8.43
C TYR A 108 -13.69 -5.82 9.67
N ILE A 109 -14.05 -5.12 10.74
CA ILE A 109 -14.71 -5.73 11.89
C ILE A 109 -16.21 -5.50 11.67
N ASP A 110 -16.90 -6.52 11.16
CA ASP A 110 -18.37 -6.49 11.18
C ASP A 110 -18.83 -6.90 12.59
N ASP A 111 -19.18 -5.93 13.43
CA ASP A 111 -19.77 -6.19 14.76
C ASP A 111 -21.06 -7.04 14.70
N ARG A 112 -21.63 -7.27 13.51
CA ARG A 112 -22.83 -8.08 13.28
C ARG A 112 -22.56 -9.52 12.84
N GLN A 113 -21.31 -9.91 12.58
CA GLN A 113 -20.90 -11.30 12.31
C GLN A 113 -19.53 -11.63 12.95
N PRO A 114 -19.48 -11.89 14.26
CA PRO A 114 -18.24 -12.25 14.95
C PRO A 114 -17.65 -13.61 14.52
N ASP A 115 -18.42 -14.46 13.84
CA ASP A 115 -18.08 -15.88 13.66
C ASP A 115 -17.27 -16.24 12.40
N ILE A 116 -16.85 -15.28 11.56
CA ILE A 116 -16.04 -15.59 10.34
C ILE A 116 -14.52 -15.49 10.61
N CYS A 117 -14.11 -14.96 11.76
CA CYS A 117 -12.70 -14.92 12.15
C CYS A 117 -12.39 -16.04 13.14
N SER A 118 -12.36 -17.29 12.65
CA SER A 118 -11.88 -18.44 13.42
C SER A 118 -10.39 -18.30 13.74
N ASP A 119 -10.07 -18.13 15.02
CA ASP A 119 -8.96 -18.67 15.83
C ASP A 119 -7.49 -18.72 15.32
N ASP A 120 -7.16 -18.18 14.15
CA ASP A 120 -5.76 -18.10 13.65
C ASP A 120 -5.18 -16.67 13.79
N SER A 121 -5.57 -15.98 14.87
CA SER A 121 -5.23 -14.57 15.13
C SER A 121 -3.78 -14.35 15.57
N SER A 122 -3.02 -15.40 15.87
CA SER A 122 -1.64 -15.27 16.38
C SER A 122 -0.60 -15.11 15.26
N ILE A 123 -0.88 -15.54 14.03
CA ILE A 123 0.05 -15.44 12.88
C ILE A 123 -0.23 -14.18 12.04
N ARG A 124 -1.50 -13.77 11.91
CA ARG A 124 -1.90 -12.53 11.20
C ARG A 124 -1.38 -11.24 11.86
N ASP A 125 -1.04 -11.31 13.14
CA ASP A 125 -0.61 -10.15 13.92
C ASP A 125 0.79 -9.69 13.47
N ASP A 126 1.74 -10.60 13.20
CA ASP A 126 3.15 -10.24 13.02
C ASP A 126 3.43 -9.48 11.69
N SER A 127 2.93 -9.97 10.55
CA SER A 127 3.16 -9.34 9.24
C SER A 127 2.42 -7.99 9.10
N SER A 128 1.16 -7.93 9.57
CA SER A 128 0.37 -6.70 9.51
C SER A 128 0.90 -5.60 10.44
N ILE A 129 1.46 -5.98 11.59
CA ILE A 129 2.20 -5.07 12.48
C ILE A 129 3.45 -4.56 11.77
N ARG A 130 4.23 -5.46 11.14
CA ARG A 130 5.46 -5.11 10.42
C ARG A 130 5.22 -4.15 9.24
N TYR A 131 4.21 -4.39 8.41
CA TYR A 131 3.88 -3.48 7.30
C TYR A 131 3.48 -2.09 7.80
N LYS A 132 2.68 -2.01 8.87
CA LYS A 132 2.34 -0.72 9.51
C LYS A 132 3.58 -0.02 10.04
N LYS A 133 4.48 -0.75 10.71
CA LYS A 133 5.74 -0.21 11.20
C LYS A 133 6.60 0.37 10.08
N HIS A 134 6.77 -0.38 9.00
CA HIS A 134 7.52 0.07 7.82
C HIS A 134 6.90 1.32 7.19
N PHE A 135 5.58 1.35 7.07
CA PHE A 135 4.88 2.51 6.51
C PHE A 135 5.02 3.74 7.41
N ILE A 136 4.90 3.58 8.74
CA ILE A 136 5.15 4.64 9.71
C ILE A 136 6.59 5.17 9.58
N ASN A 137 7.58 4.29 9.46
CA ASN A 137 8.97 4.71 9.24
C ASN A 137 9.12 5.53 7.95
N LEU A 138 8.46 5.13 6.85
CA LEU A 138 8.47 5.89 5.60
C LEU A 138 7.82 7.28 5.78
N LEU A 139 6.67 7.36 6.47
CA LEU A 139 6.02 8.62 6.77
C LEU A 139 6.90 9.55 7.63
N ILE A 140 7.59 9.00 8.64
CA ILE A 140 8.54 9.75 9.47
C ILE A 140 9.70 10.28 8.61
N VAL A 141 10.30 9.44 7.76
CA VAL A 141 11.38 9.86 6.86
C VAL A 141 10.94 11.01 5.96
N ILE A 142 9.72 10.93 5.42
CA ILE A 142 9.14 11.99 4.58
C ILE A 142 8.97 13.29 5.37
N LEU A 143 8.44 13.21 6.59
CA LEU A 143 8.26 14.38 7.46
C LEU A 143 9.59 15.05 7.81
N LEU A 144 10.59 14.26 8.21
CA LEU A 144 11.92 14.77 8.58
C LEU A 144 12.66 15.37 7.37
N LYS A 145 12.58 14.72 6.20
CA LYS A 145 13.18 15.26 4.97
C LYS A 145 12.56 16.59 4.56
N GLN A 146 11.25 16.74 4.71
CA GLN A 146 10.54 17.98 4.40
C GLN A 146 10.87 19.12 5.38
N LEU A 147 11.34 18.81 6.60
CA LEU A 147 11.85 19.80 7.55
C LEU A 147 13.23 20.34 7.15
N SER A 148 14.13 19.44 6.73
CA SER A 148 15.56 19.77 6.63
C SER A 148 15.93 20.56 5.37
N CYS A 149 15.19 20.40 4.27
CA CYS A 149 15.47 21.10 3.02
C CYS A 149 14.28 21.08 2.05
N ASP A 150 14.32 21.97 1.06
CA ASP A 150 13.52 21.79 -0.15
C ASP A 150 14.04 20.55 -0.88
N LEU A 151 13.19 19.52 -0.99
CA LEU A 151 13.55 18.28 -1.65
C LEU A 151 13.60 18.48 -3.18
N PRO A 152 14.67 18.01 -3.85
CA PRO A 152 14.70 17.95 -5.31
C PRO A 152 13.49 17.17 -5.86
N GLU A 153 12.99 17.57 -7.02
CA GLU A 153 11.80 16.96 -7.66
C GLU A 153 11.93 15.44 -7.82
N GLU A 154 13.10 14.95 -8.23
CA GLU A 154 13.38 13.51 -8.40
C GLU A 154 13.27 12.74 -7.07
N GLU A 155 13.77 13.31 -5.98
CA GLU A 155 13.67 12.67 -4.67
C GLU A 155 12.23 12.67 -4.16
N LEU A 156 11.50 13.77 -4.37
CA LEU A 156 10.10 13.88 -4.03
C LEU A 156 9.28 12.83 -4.81
N GLN A 157 9.55 12.66 -6.11
CA GLN A 157 8.94 11.64 -6.94
C GLN A 157 9.27 10.23 -6.46
N SER A 158 10.53 9.94 -6.11
CA SER A 158 10.93 8.65 -5.54
C SER A 158 10.18 8.32 -4.25
N LEU A 159 10.00 9.31 -3.35
CA LEU A 159 9.19 9.15 -2.14
C LEU A 159 7.72 8.91 -2.46
N GLY A 160 7.18 9.64 -3.43
CA GLY A 160 5.81 9.45 -3.91
C GLY A 160 5.58 8.04 -4.46
N ASN A 161 6.47 7.56 -5.32
CA ASN A 161 6.43 6.21 -5.88
C ASN A 161 6.47 5.16 -4.77
N LYS A 162 7.36 5.33 -3.77
CA LYS A 162 7.46 4.42 -2.62
C LYS A 162 6.18 4.39 -1.79
N LEU A 163 5.58 5.54 -1.51
CA LEU A 163 4.30 5.63 -0.81
C LEU A 163 3.21 4.87 -1.55
N VAL A 164 2.98 5.20 -2.82
CA VAL A 164 1.90 4.61 -3.62
C VAL A 164 2.11 3.11 -3.82
N TYR A 165 3.34 2.68 -4.14
CA TYR A 165 3.65 1.26 -4.26
C TYR A 165 3.34 0.50 -2.96
N THR A 166 3.79 1.03 -1.82
CA THR A 166 3.56 0.37 -0.53
C THR A 166 2.07 0.34 -0.19
N MET A 167 1.31 1.39 -0.53
CA MET A 167 -0.15 1.41 -0.38
C MET A 167 -0.83 0.32 -1.22
N VAL A 168 -0.49 0.23 -2.50
CA VAL A 168 -1.05 -0.76 -3.44
C VAL A 168 -0.73 -2.19 -3.01
N VAL A 169 0.51 -2.44 -2.59
CA VAL A 169 0.97 -3.79 -2.29
C VAL A 169 0.55 -4.24 -0.90
N GLU A 170 0.63 -3.38 0.12
CA GLU A 170 0.48 -3.80 1.52
C GLU A 170 -0.84 -3.36 2.16
N PHE A 171 -1.46 -2.28 1.67
CA PHE A 171 -2.65 -1.69 2.30
C PHE A 171 -3.91 -1.74 1.43
N ASN A 172 -3.84 -2.34 0.23
CA ASN A 172 -5.02 -2.59 -0.57
C ASN A 172 -5.95 -3.56 0.17
N TRP A 173 -7.25 -3.23 0.23
CA TRP A 173 -8.27 -3.98 0.95
C TRP A 173 -8.26 -5.48 0.65
N LEU A 174 -7.91 -5.87 -0.60
CA LEU A 174 -7.88 -7.27 -1.00
C LEU A 174 -6.89 -8.11 -0.16
N ARG A 175 -5.83 -7.49 0.38
CA ARG A 175 -4.89 -8.14 1.31
C ARG A 175 -5.53 -8.60 2.61
N PHE A 176 -6.61 -7.94 3.04
CA PHE A 176 -7.30 -8.29 4.28
C PHE A 176 -8.35 -9.40 4.10
N ILE A 177 -8.60 -9.83 2.86
CA ILE A 177 -9.58 -10.88 2.54
C ILE A 177 -8.91 -12.24 2.46
N GLU A 178 -7.72 -12.33 1.86
CA GLU A 178 -7.00 -13.60 1.78
C GLU A 178 -6.35 -13.94 3.12
N SER A 179 -6.72 -15.09 3.68
CA SER A 179 -6.34 -15.52 5.02
C SER A 179 -4.93 -16.10 5.13
N ASN A 180 -4.28 -16.33 4.00
CA ASN A 180 -2.95 -16.90 3.89
C ASN A 180 -2.14 -15.88 3.08
N ASP A 181 -0.87 -15.66 3.38
CA ASP A 181 0.05 -14.75 2.66
C ASP A 181 0.26 -15.07 1.16
N SER A 182 -0.69 -15.74 0.49
CA SER A 182 -0.74 -15.93 -0.94
C SER A 182 -0.80 -14.58 -1.65
N ILE A 183 0.09 -14.43 -2.62
CA ILE A 183 0.05 -13.30 -3.55
C ILE A 183 -1.21 -13.46 -4.40
N ILE A 184 -2.11 -12.48 -4.34
CA ILE A 184 -3.25 -12.41 -5.25
C ILE A 184 -2.70 -12.42 -6.68
N ASN A 185 -3.16 -13.37 -7.49
CA ASN A 185 -2.78 -13.45 -8.89
C ASN A 185 -3.05 -12.08 -9.58
N SER A 186 -2.08 -11.55 -10.32
CA SER A 186 -2.19 -10.26 -11.01
C SER A 186 -3.43 -10.16 -11.90
N GLU A 187 -3.80 -11.24 -12.61
CA GLU A 187 -5.01 -11.30 -13.42
C GLU A 187 -6.28 -11.11 -12.58
N HIS A 188 -6.31 -11.71 -11.38
CA HIS A 188 -7.45 -11.61 -10.46
C HIS A 188 -7.53 -10.23 -9.81
N PHE A 189 -6.39 -9.66 -9.45
CA PHE A 189 -6.25 -8.31 -8.94
C PHE A 189 -6.75 -7.29 -9.98
N ASP A 190 -6.25 -7.37 -11.21
CA ASP A 190 -6.64 -6.46 -12.30
C ASP A 190 -8.12 -6.60 -12.65
N ARG A 191 -8.62 -7.85 -12.75
CA ARG A 191 -10.06 -8.11 -12.98
C ARG A 191 -10.92 -7.48 -11.90
N TYR A 192 -10.50 -7.54 -10.63
CA TYR A 192 -11.29 -7.01 -9.52
C TYR A 192 -11.43 -5.50 -9.68
N HIS A 193 -10.30 -4.83 -9.94
CA HIS A 193 -10.27 -3.39 -10.07
C HIS A 193 -10.97 -2.88 -11.35
N ARG A 194 -10.93 -3.64 -12.46
CA ARG A 194 -11.77 -3.35 -13.64
C ARG A 194 -13.26 -3.43 -13.32
N ILE A 195 -13.70 -4.48 -12.61
CA ILE A 195 -15.10 -4.62 -12.21
C ILE A 195 -15.52 -3.49 -11.26
N VAL A 196 -14.69 -3.14 -10.28
CA VAL A 196 -14.98 -2.04 -9.34
C VAL A 196 -15.05 -0.70 -10.08
N LYS A 197 -14.12 -0.43 -11.00
CA LYS A 197 -14.16 0.76 -11.86
C LYS A 197 -15.45 0.81 -12.68
N PHE A 198 -15.82 -0.29 -13.33
CA PHE A 198 -17.07 -0.36 -14.10
C PHE A 198 -18.30 -0.07 -13.23
N ILE A 199 -18.36 -0.64 -12.01
CA ILE A 199 -19.45 -0.35 -11.06
C ILE A 199 -19.46 1.15 -10.70
N ASP A 200 -18.30 1.75 -10.39
CA ASP A 200 -18.18 3.17 -10.04
C ASP A 200 -18.62 4.11 -11.18
N GLU A 201 -18.34 3.75 -12.43
CA GLU A 201 -18.66 4.55 -13.61
C GLU A 201 -20.13 4.39 -14.06
N HIS A 202 -20.72 3.21 -13.82
CA HIS A 202 -22.06 2.86 -14.32
C HIS A 202 -23.11 2.61 -13.21
N TYR A 203 -22.83 2.96 -11.94
CA TYR A 203 -23.76 2.65 -10.83
C TYR A 203 -25.17 3.22 -11.01
N MET A 204 -25.32 4.35 -11.72
CA MET A 204 -26.61 4.97 -11.99
C MET A 204 -27.48 4.16 -12.96
N GLU A 205 -26.85 3.31 -13.78
CA GLU A 205 -27.50 2.54 -14.82
C GLU A 205 -28.04 1.20 -14.29
N LYS A 206 -28.88 0.54 -15.10
CA LYS A 206 -29.33 -0.82 -14.82
C LYS A 206 -28.25 -1.83 -15.22
N ILE A 207 -27.21 -1.95 -14.39
CA ILE A 207 -26.15 -2.94 -14.57
C ILE A 207 -26.57 -4.31 -14.05
N THR A 208 -26.26 -5.35 -14.82
CA THR A 208 -26.57 -6.74 -14.51
C THR A 208 -25.31 -7.58 -14.48
N LEU A 209 -25.40 -8.77 -13.89
CA LEU A 209 -24.29 -9.72 -13.92
C LEU A 209 -23.92 -10.14 -15.36
N ASN A 210 -24.88 -10.13 -16.30
CA ASN A 210 -24.59 -10.44 -17.71
C ASN A 210 -23.61 -9.44 -18.31
N ASP A 211 -23.78 -8.16 -17.99
CA ASP A 211 -22.96 -7.09 -18.55
C ASP A 211 -21.49 -7.28 -18.14
N ILE A 212 -21.26 -7.64 -16.88
CA ILE A 212 -19.92 -7.91 -16.34
C ILE A 212 -19.28 -9.15 -16.95
N VAL A 213 -20.00 -10.27 -17.01
CA VAL A 213 -19.41 -11.51 -17.52
C VAL A 213 -19.13 -11.44 -19.02
N SER A 214 -19.94 -10.68 -19.76
CA SER A 214 -19.71 -10.38 -21.18
C SER A 214 -18.51 -9.46 -21.38
N SER A 215 -18.34 -8.40 -20.58
CA SER A 215 -17.19 -7.50 -20.70
C SER A 215 -15.87 -8.14 -20.27
N GLU A 216 -15.92 -9.07 -19.31
CA GLU A 216 -14.75 -9.79 -18.81
C GLU A 216 -14.49 -11.12 -19.53
N PHE A 217 -15.30 -11.47 -20.54
CA PHE A 217 -15.20 -12.71 -21.32
C PHE A 217 -15.17 -13.99 -20.46
N ILE A 218 -15.99 -14.04 -19.41
CA ILE A 218 -16.09 -15.17 -18.47
C ILE A 218 -17.52 -15.72 -18.38
N THR A 219 -17.67 -16.88 -17.74
CA THR A 219 -19.00 -17.44 -17.45
C THR A 219 -19.52 -16.93 -16.09
N LYS A 220 -20.83 -16.95 -15.89
CA LYS A 220 -21.46 -16.64 -14.59
C LYS A 220 -20.98 -17.55 -13.46
N THR A 221 -20.77 -18.82 -13.77
CA THR A 221 -20.29 -19.82 -12.80
C THR A 221 -18.88 -19.46 -12.34
N TYR A 222 -17.99 -19.13 -13.29
CA TYR A 222 -16.64 -18.68 -12.98
C TYR A 222 -16.66 -17.37 -12.18
N PHE A 223 -17.45 -16.39 -12.61
CA PHE A 223 -17.59 -15.12 -11.88
C PHE A 223 -18.03 -15.34 -10.43
N SER A 224 -19.02 -16.21 -10.19
CA SER A 224 -19.53 -16.44 -8.83
C SER A 224 -18.46 -17.03 -7.92
N TYR A 225 -17.66 -17.98 -8.44
CA TYR A 225 -16.52 -18.54 -7.72
C TYR A 225 -15.43 -17.51 -7.47
N TYR A 226 -15.08 -16.74 -8.51
CA TYR A 226 -14.08 -15.67 -8.46
C TYR A 226 -14.48 -14.56 -7.47
N TRP A 227 -15.70 -14.03 -7.58
CA TRP A 227 -16.19 -12.92 -6.77
C TRP A 227 -16.28 -13.29 -5.29
N LYS A 228 -16.66 -14.53 -4.97
CA LYS A 228 -16.73 -15.03 -3.60
C LYS A 228 -15.35 -15.05 -2.91
N LYS A 229 -14.23 -15.10 -3.67
CA LYS A 229 -12.89 -14.99 -3.08
C LYS A 229 -12.57 -13.59 -2.60
N PHE A 230 -13.10 -12.56 -3.26
CA PHE A 230 -12.76 -11.15 -3.03
C PHE A 230 -13.90 -10.33 -2.44
N SER A 231 -15.05 -10.96 -2.18
CA SER A 231 -16.20 -10.28 -1.62
C SER A 231 -17.07 -11.27 -0.84
N SER A 232 -17.44 -10.88 0.37
CA SER A 232 -18.47 -11.56 1.17
C SER A 232 -19.89 -11.27 0.68
N TYR A 233 -20.05 -10.37 -0.29
CA TYR A 233 -21.35 -9.92 -0.79
C TYR A 233 -21.53 -10.25 -2.27
N SER A 234 -22.78 -10.39 -2.71
CA SER A 234 -23.08 -10.60 -4.13
C SER A 234 -22.73 -9.37 -4.97
N PHE A 235 -22.60 -9.54 -6.29
CA PHE A 235 -22.44 -8.42 -7.23
C PHE A 235 -23.53 -7.34 -7.03
N THR A 236 -24.80 -7.76 -6.93
CA THR A 236 -25.93 -6.85 -6.71
C THR A 236 -25.80 -6.06 -5.40
N GLU A 237 -25.32 -6.71 -4.34
CA GLU A 237 -25.03 -6.03 -3.07
C GLU A 237 -23.90 -5.01 -3.22
N ARG A 238 -22.83 -5.33 -3.97
CA ARG A 238 -21.73 -4.40 -4.24
C ARG A 238 -22.17 -3.18 -5.04
N VAL A 239 -23.04 -3.35 -6.04
CA VAL A 239 -23.62 -2.25 -6.81
C VAL A 239 -24.45 -1.35 -5.90
N ASN A 240 -25.36 -1.94 -5.10
CA ASN A 240 -26.20 -1.14 -4.20
C ASN A 240 -25.40 -0.46 -3.08
N TYR A 241 -24.31 -1.06 -2.63
CA TYR A 241 -23.32 -0.41 -1.76
C TYR A 241 -22.76 0.85 -2.42
N GLU A 242 -22.28 0.76 -3.66
CA GLU A 242 -21.74 1.92 -4.40
C GLU A 242 -22.77 3.04 -4.51
N ARG A 243 -24.00 2.70 -4.90
CA ARG A 243 -25.12 3.66 -4.98
C ARG A 243 -25.38 4.38 -3.65
N VAL A 244 -25.34 3.64 -2.54
CA VAL A 244 -25.54 4.20 -1.19
C VAL A 244 -24.39 5.12 -0.80
N VAL A 245 -23.14 4.73 -1.05
CA VAL A 245 -21.96 5.58 -0.80
C VAL A 245 -22.05 6.87 -1.63
N LYS A 246 -22.37 6.78 -2.93
CA LYS A 246 -22.55 7.95 -3.80
C LYS A 246 -23.72 8.84 -3.36
N SER A 247 -24.77 8.25 -2.79
CA SER A 247 -25.91 9.02 -2.27
C SER A 247 -25.54 9.94 -1.11
N GLU A 248 -24.47 9.62 -0.37
CA GLU A 248 -24.02 10.42 0.78
C GLU A 248 -23.66 11.86 0.35
N PHE A 249 -23.03 12.02 -0.81
CA PHE A 249 -22.75 13.34 -1.40
C PHE A 249 -24.02 14.13 -1.66
N LEU A 250 -25.02 13.49 -2.26
CA LEU A 250 -26.30 14.13 -2.54
C LEU A 250 -27.09 14.42 -1.24
N LEU A 251 -26.88 13.64 -0.17
CA LEU A 251 -27.47 13.91 1.13
C LEU A 251 -26.95 15.20 1.76
N MET A 252 -25.77 15.69 1.38
CA MET A 252 -25.20 16.97 1.81
C MET A 252 -25.81 18.18 1.08
N THR A 253 -26.66 17.93 0.09
CA THR A 253 -27.42 18.94 -0.65
C THR A 253 -28.86 19.09 -0.12
N ASP A 254 -29.61 20.06 -0.65
CA ASP A 254 -31.03 20.26 -0.34
C ASP A 254 -31.97 19.32 -1.16
N ALA A 255 -31.44 18.32 -1.88
CA ALA A 255 -32.24 17.39 -2.66
C ALA A 255 -33.17 16.51 -1.78
N SER A 256 -34.37 16.19 -2.30
CA SER A 256 -35.29 15.28 -1.61
C SER A 256 -34.78 13.83 -1.66
N ILE A 257 -35.15 13.01 -0.67
CA ILE A 257 -34.72 11.60 -0.63
C ILE A 257 -35.16 10.83 -1.88
N THR A 258 -36.36 11.11 -2.40
CA THR A 258 -36.85 10.52 -3.65
C THR A 258 -35.94 10.85 -4.83
N LYS A 259 -35.54 12.12 -4.98
CA LYS A 259 -34.64 12.55 -6.05
C LYS A 259 -33.25 11.95 -5.90
N ILE A 260 -32.75 11.83 -4.67
CA ILE A 260 -31.44 11.20 -4.38
C ILE A 260 -31.48 9.72 -4.77
N SER A 261 -32.52 9.00 -4.37
CA SER A 261 -32.73 7.60 -4.74
C SER A 261 -32.69 7.41 -6.26
N GLU A 262 -33.42 8.24 -7.00
CA GLU A 262 -33.46 8.22 -8.46
C GLU A 262 -32.08 8.53 -9.07
N GLN A 263 -31.41 9.60 -8.62
CA GLN A 263 -30.08 9.99 -9.11
C GLN A 263 -28.98 8.98 -8.81
N CYS A 264 -29.16 8.15 -7.78
CA CYS A 264 -28.26 7.06 -7.47
C CYS A 264 -28.63 5.73 -8.15
N GLY A 265 -29.61 5.72 -9.06
CA GLY A 265 -29.97 4.54 -9.85
C GLY A 265 -30.85 3.50 -9.14
N PHE A 266 -31.47 3.85 -8.00
CA PHE A 266 -32.46 2.96 -7.36
C PHE A 266 -33.81 3.04 -8.08
N SER A 267 -34.41 1.87 -8.33
CA SER A 267 -35.72 1.77 -8.97
C SER A 267 -36.89 2.20 -8.09
N ASP A 268 -36.72 2.13 -6.77
CA ASP A 268 -37.72 2.55 -5.77
C ASP A 268 -36.99 3.01 -4.50
N VAL A 269 -37.50 4.08 -3.89
CA VAL A 269 -36.98 4.68 -2.65
C VAL A 269 -36.98 3.68 -1.49
N LYS A 270 -37.89 2.70 -1.47
CA LYS A 270 -37.90 1.62 -0.48
C LYS A 270 -36.60 0.80 -0.50
N TYR A 271 -36.07 0.51 -1.68
CA TYR A 271 -34.77 -0.18 -1.81
C TYR A 271 -33.64 0.71 -1.35
N TYR A 272 -33.67 2.00 -1.69
CA TYR A 272 -32.69 2.96 -1.18
C TYR A 272 -32.66 2.97 0.35
N TYR A 273 -33.81 3.10 1.02
CA TYR A 273 -33.88 3.06 2.48
C TYR A 273 -33.34 1.76 3.07
N LYS A 274 -33.71 0.61 2.49
CA LYS A 274 -33.22 -0.71 2.92
C LYS A 274 -31.69 -0.78 2.86
N TYR A 275 -31.10 -0.40 1.74
CA TYR A 275 -29.65 -0.49 1.53
C TYR A 275 -28.89 0.58 2.31
N PHE A 276 -29.43 1.80 2.41
CA PHE A 276 -28.82 2.85 3.21
C PHE A 276 -28.77 2.44 4.69
N LYS A 277 -29.88 1.95 5.25
CA LYS A 277 -29.93 1.46 6.64
C LYS A 277 -29.01 0.26 6.86
N ARG A 278 -28.89 -0.63 5.88
CA ARG A 278 -27.98 -1.78 5.95
C ARG A 278 -26.54 -1.34 6.19
N TRP A 279 -26.05 -0.38 5.42
CA TRP A 279 -24.65 0.06 5.43
C TRP A 279 -24.38 1.16 6.47
N PHE A 280 -25.21 2.20 6.53
CA PHE A 280 -25.04 3.35 7.45
C PHE A 280 -25.67 3.16 8.84
N GLY A 281 -26.38 2.05 9.05
CA GLY A 281 -27.03 1.73 10.34
C GLY A 281 -28.19 2.66 10.74
N CYS A 282 -28.56 3.63 9.90
CA CYS A 282 -29.57 4.64 10.18
C CYS A 282 -30.34 5.02 8.91
N MET A 283 -31.36 5.86 9.03
CA MET A 283 -32.11 6.37 7.87
C MET A 283 -31.36 7.54 7.20
N PRO A 284 -31.47 7.73 5.88
CA PRO A 284 -30.82 8.83 5.14
C PRO A 284 -31.04 10.22 5.74
N LEU A 285 -32.27 10.51 6.19
CA LEU A 285 -32.61 11.80 6.82
C LEU A 285 -31.96 11.96 8.19
N GLU A 286 -31.85 10.89 8.96
CA GLU A 286 -31.14 10.91 10.25
C GLU A 286 -29.66 11.19 10.03
N HIS A 287 -29.05 10.53 9.03
CA HIS A 287 -27.66 10.79 8.64
C HIS A 287 -27.45 12.24 8.23
N ARG A 288 -28.27 12.76 7.30
CA ARG A 288 -28.25 14.17 6.89
C ARG A 288 -28.37 15.10 8.10
N HIS A 289 -29.29 14.82 9.02
CA HIS A 289 -29.46 15.63 10.22
C HIS A 289 -28.22 15.65 11.10
N ARG A 290 -27.60 14.48 11.36
CA ARG A 290 -26.34 14.39 12.13
C ARG A 290 -25.23 15.17 11.47
N CYS A 291 -25.07 15.05 10.14
CA CYS A 291 -24.09 15.82 9.39
C CYS A 291 -24.34 17.32 9.51
N LEU A 292 -25.59 17.78 9.34
CA LEU A 292 -25.97 19.20 9.49
C LEU A 292 -25.67 19.72 10.90
N GLN A 293 -26.00 18.95 11.94
CA GLN A 293 -25.72 19.34 13.33
C GLN A 293 -24.23 19.45 13.59
N TYR A 294 -23.43 18.51 13.10
CA TYR A 294 -21.99 18.55 13.25
C TYR A 294 -21.38 19.76 12.51
N SER A 295 -21.80 20.03 11.28
CA SER A 295 -21.34 21.18 10.50
C SER A 295 -21.68 22.53 11.17
N LYS A 296 -22.79 22.63 11.92
CA LYS A 296 -23.16 23.85 12.67
C LYS A 296 -22.20 24.19 13.80
N LEU A 297 -21.44 23.21 14.30
CA LEU A 297 -20.43 23.47 15.32
C LEU A 297 -19.27 24.31 14.76
N GLY A 298 -19.13 24.46 13.44
CA GLY A 298 -18.08 25.24 12.80
C GLY A 298 -16.73 24.53 12.78
N THR A 299 -15.70 25.25 12.33
CA THR A 299 -14.33 24.74 12.21
C THR A 299 -13.47 25.23 13.38
N ASP A 300 -12.66 24.33 13.94
CA ASP A 300 -11.67 24.63 14.98
C ASP A 300 -10.39 23.85 14.67
N ILE A 301 -9.59 24.42 13.76
CA ILE A 301 -8.29 23.92 13.32
C ILE A 301 -7.30 25.09 13.24
N GLU A 302 -6.04 24.83 13.55
CA GLU A 302 -4.93 25.79 13.43
C GLU A 302 -3.86 25.19 12.52
N ASP A 303 -3.54 25.86 11.42
CA ASP A 303 -2.38 25.49 10.59
C ASP A 303 -1.10 25.78 11.37
N VAL A 304 -0.21 24.80 11.43
CA VAL A 304 1.08 24.92 12.10
C VAL A 304 2.18 24.82 11.06
N ASP A 305 3.12 25.77 11.10
CA ASP A 305 4.32 25.70 10.28
C ASP A 305 5.09 24.42 10.62
N LEU A 306 5.47 23.67 9.58
CA LEU A 306 6.21 22.43 9.72
C LEU A 306 7.50 22.68 10.52
N ILE A 307 8.23 23.78 10.24
CA ILE A 307 9.49 24.13 10.93
C ILE A 307 9.25 24.35 12.43
N ALA A 308 8.14 24.98 12.80
CA ALA A 308 7.78 25.19 14.20
C ALA A 308 7.48 23.88 14.95
N CYS A 309 7.28 22.76 14.23
CA CYS A 309 7.06 21.44 14.78
C CYS A 309 8.33 20.57 14.88
N GLU A 310 9.51 21.06 14.46
CA GLU A 310 10.77 20.29 14.39
C GLU A 310 11.00 19.43 15.64
N LYS A 311 11.08 20.06 16.83
CA LYS A 311 11.30 19.34 18.09
C LYS A 311 10.27 18.25 18.36
N LYS A 312 8.98 18.52 18.10
CA LYS A 312 7.91 17.52 18.31
C LYS A 312 8.01 16.37 17.31
N LEU A 313 8.42 16.65 16.08
CA LEU A 313 8.62 15.64 15.05
C LEU A 313 9.85 14.78 15.34
N GLU A 314 10.92 15.35 15.89
CA GLU A 314 12.08 14.60 16.40
C GLU A 314 11.70 13.70 17.58
N GLU A 315 10.94 14.21 18.56
CA GLU A 315 10.41 13.41 19.68
C GLU A 315 9.52 12.27 19.18
N TYR A 316 8.63 12.55 18.22
CA TYR A 316 7.78 11.56 17.58
C TYR A 316 8.62 10.50 16.84
N ALA A 317 9.61 10.92 16.06
CA ALA A 317 10.52 10.02 15.37
C ALA A 317 11.26 9.13 16.36
N ASN A 318 11.85 9.69 17.42
CA ASN A 318 12.56 8.91 18.44
C ASN A 318 11.66 7.88 19.14
N LYS A 319 10.36 8.17 19.28
CA LYS A 319 9.40 7.28 19.92
C LYS A 319 8.89 6.18 19.00
N TYR A 320 8.61 6.49 17.74
CA TYR A 320 7.88 5.59 16.83
C TYR A 320 8.70 5.07 15.67
N PHE A 321 9.79 5.72 15.29
CA PHE A 321 10.75 5.15 14.36
C PHE A 321 11.45 3.99 15.05
N SER A 322 11.26 2.78 14.53
CA SER A 322 12.07 1.65 14.97
C SER A 322 12.44 0.78 13.80
N ILE A 323 13.68 0.33 13.81
CA ILE A 323 14.16 -0.72 12.95
C ILE A 323 13.85 -2.02 13.69
N GLU A 324 12.93 -2.84 13.17
CA GLU A 324 12.61 -4.13 13.80
C GLU A 324 13.82 -5.06 13.78
N CYS A 325 14.14 -5.66 14.94
CA CYS A 325 15.06 -6.78 15.09
C CYS A 325 14.25 -7.99 15.59
N ASN A 326 14.43 -9.16 14.96
CA ASN A 326 13.75 -10.41 15.29
C ASN A 326 13.93 -10.79 16.80
N PRO A 327 12.88 -11.22 17.53
CA PRO A 327 12.92 -11.48 18.97
C PRO A 327 13.93 -12.53 19.47
N ASN A 328 14.49 -13.35 18.58
CA ASN A 328 15.36 -14.47 18.97
C ASN A 328 16.85 -14.12 19.16
N GLY A 329 17.22 -12.84 19.18
CA GLY A 329 18.58 -12.41 19.58
C GLY A 329 19.73 -12.92 18.69
N LYS A 330 19.42 -13.62 17.60
CA LYS A 330 20.30 -13.81 16.44
C LYS A 330 19.80 -12.88 15.34
N MET A 331 20.66 -11.92 14.99
CA MET A 331 20.43 -10.96 13.90
C MET A 331 19.84 -11.68 12.69
N SER A 332 18.59 -11.38 12.38
CA SER A 332 17.99 -11.62 11.06
C SER A 332 17.53 -10.27 10.55
N ASP A 333 18.33 -9.76 9.62
CA ASP A 333 17.92 -8.89 8.52
C ASP A 333 17.18 -7.59 8.85
N SER A 334 17.37 -7.07 10.06
CA SER A 334 17.25 -5.65 10.36
C SER A 334 18.32 -4.81 9.65
N THR A 335 19.32 -5.44 9.02
CA THR A 335 20.38 -4.78 8.26
C THR A 335 19.91 -4.20 6.93
N TYR A 336 18.84 -4.66 6.27
CA TYR A 336 18.58 -4.26 4.87
C TYR A 336 17.76 -2.99 4.70
N ILE A 337 16.69 -2.82 5.48
CA ILE A 337 15.95 -1.55 5.53
C ILE A 337 16.77 -0.51 6.29
N GLU A 338 17.52 -0.92 7.32
CA GLU A 338 18.46 -0.04 8.00
C GLU A 338 19.66 0.31 7.12
N ASN A 339 20.17 -0.57 6.25
CA ASN A 339 21.14 -0.21 5.20
C ASN A 339 20.49 0.59 4.08
N PHE A 340 19.23 0.38 3.70
CA PHE A 340 18.54 1.20 2.71
C PHE A 340 18.31 2.62 3.23
N ILE A 341 17.88 2.76 4.48
CA ILE A 341 17.69 4.04 5.17
C ILE A 341 19.06 4.67 5.53
N LYS A 342 20.03 3.92 6.05
CA LYS A 342 21.41 4.39 6.28
C LYS A 342 22.06 4.79 4.97
N MET A 343 22.03 3.98 3.90
CA MET A 343 22.59 4.35 2.58
C MET A 343 21.90 5.57 1.98
N ARG A 344 20.60 5.78 2.23
CA ARG A 344 19.88 6.99 1.78
C ARG A 344 20.13 8.23 2.65
N MET A 345 20.43 8.04 3.93
CA MET A 345 20.92 9.10 4.82
C MET A 345 22.40 9.43 4.55
N LEU A 346 23.17 8.45 4.08
CA LEU A 346 24.61 8.51 3.76
C LEU A 346 24.90 8.83 2.29
N SER A 347 23.89 8.88 1.42
CA SER A 347 24.01 9.29 0.02
C SER A 347 24.12 10.80 -0.16
N ASN A 348 24.58 11.52 0.86
CA ASN A 348 25.29 12.77 0.65
C ASN A 348 26.69 12.39 0.14
N PRO A 349 27.09 12.74 -1.10
CA PRO A 349 28.37 12.33 -1.68
C PRO A 349 29.59 12.71 -0.83
N SER A 350 29.41 13.65 0.11
CA SER A 350 30.41 14.16 1.04
C SER A 350 30.85 13.20 2.16
N TYR A 351 30.12 12.11 2.46
CA TYR A 351 30.46 11.23 3.61
C TYR A 351 31.19 9.93 3.25
N PHE A 352 31.17 9.46 1.99
CA PHE A 352 31.91 8.27 1.54
C PHE A 352 32.79 8.57 0.34
N ASN A 353 33.90 9.25 0.61
CA ASN A 353 34.96 9.50 -0.37
C ASN A 353 35.89 8.27 -0.45
N THR A 354 35.38 7.17 -0.99
CA THR A 354 36.19 6.00 -1.35
C THR A 354 36.11 5.77 -2.85
N SER A 355 37.26 5.55 -3.49
CA SER A 355 37.41 5.31 -4.94
C SER A 355 36.96 3.91 -5.40
N ALA A 356 36.28 3.16 -4.54
CA ALA A 356 35.87 1.78 -4.80
C ALA A 356 34.52 1.72 -5.56
N GLU A 357 34.39 0.76 -6.48
CA GLU A 357 33.12 0.45 -7.12
C GLU A 357 32.09 0.00 -6.06
N LYS A 358 30.91 0.64 -6.06
CA LYS A 358 29.82 0.36 -5.13
C LYS A 358 28.81 -0.59 -5.78
N SER A 359 28.25 -1.51 -5.02
CA SER A 359 27.19 -2.41 -5.48
C SER A 359 26.28 -2.83 -4.33
N ILE A 360 25.04 -3.21 -4.65
CA ILE A 360 24.13 -3.84 -3.68
C ILE A 360 24.27 -5.34 -3.82
N ILE A 361 24.52 -6.04 -2.73
CA ILE A 361 24.71 -7.49 -2.74
C ILE A 361 23.44 -8.17 -2.22
N LEU A 362 22.82 -8.98 -3.06
CA LEU A 362 21.72 -9.87 -2.71
C LEU A 362 22.22 -11.31 -2.72
N ASN A 363 22.41 -11.90 -1.55
CA ASN A 363 22.72 -13.32 -1.44
C ASN A 363 21.43 -14.13 -1.52
N LEU A 364 21.20 -14.77 -2.67
CA LEU A 364 19.96 -15.45 -2.96
C LEU A 364 19.69 -16.59 -1.97
N PHE A 365 20.74 -17.27 -1.48
CA PHE A 365 20.63 -18.50 -0.69
C PHE A 365 20.63 -18.31 0.82
N LYS A 366 20.52 -17.06 1.30
CA LYS A 366 20.27 -16.82 2.71
C LYS A 366 18.83 -17.24 3.07
N PRO A 367 18.60 -17.83 4.26
CA PRO A 367 17.28 -18.31 4.69
C PRO A 367 16.16 -17.25 4.56
N ASP A 368 16.48 -15.98 4.78
CA ASP A 368 15.53 -14.86 4.74
C ASP A 368 14.96 -14.58 3.33
N ASN A 369 15.60 -15.10 2.27
CA ASN A 369 15.15 -14.97 0.88
C ASN A 369 14.27 -16.14 0.39
N PHE A 370 13.90 -17.06 1.29
CA PHE A 370 12.99 -18.18 1.04
C PHE A 370 11.85 -18.25 2.05
N LEU A 371 10.61 -18.44 1.57
CA LEU A 371 9.41 -18.35 2.42
C LEU A 371 9.04 -19.67 3.14
N SER A 372 9.45 -20.85 2.63
CA SER A 372 9.52 -22.18 3.31
C SER A 372 9.53 -23.34 2.30
N LYS A 373 9.97 -24.54 2.73
CA LYS A 373 9.83 -25.80 1.97
C LYS A 373 8.41 -26.36 2.12
N LYS A 374 7.57 -26.22 1.09
CA LYS A 374 6.44 -27.15 0.87
C LYS A 374 6.60 -27.82 -0.49
N SER A 375 6.85 -29.13 -0.45
CA SER A 375 6.83 -30.09 -1.57
C SER A 375 7.43 -29.59 -2.90
N SER A 376 8.70 -29.91 -3.14
CA SER A 376 9.39 -29.90 -4.44
C SER A 376 9.51 -28.57 -5.21
N MET A 377 9.15 -27.43 -4.63
CA MET A 377 9.43 -26.12 -5.22
C MET A 377 9.71 -25.09 -4.13
N ASP A 378 10.90 -24.51 -4.13
CA ASP A 378 11.27 -23.44 -3.21
C ASP A 378 10.61 -22.11 -3.65
N ILE A 379 9.87 -21.46 -2.74
CA ILE A 379 9.18 -20.19 -3.02
C ILE A 379 10.11 -19.04 -2.61
N TYR A 380 10.61 -18.26 -3.59
CA TYR A 380 11.40 -17.07 -3.36
C TYR A 380 10.60 -15.99 -2.62
N ASN A 381 11.24 -15.31 -1.68
CA ASN A 381 10.71 -14.09 -1.07
C ASN A 381 10.85 -12.92 -2.04
N TRP A 382 9.93 -12.81 -2.99
CA TRP A 382 9.97 -11.78 -4.04
C TRP A 382 9.97 -10.35 -3.50
N HIS A 383 9.35 -10.10 -2.35
CA HIS A 383 9.36 -8.80 -1.71
C HIS A 383 10.79 -8.31 -1.39
N ASN A 384 11.64 -9.20 -0.86
CA ASN A 384 13.05 -8.86 -0.58
C ASN A 384 13.86 -8.61 -1.86
N ILE A 385 13.57 -9.38 -2.90
CA ILE A 385 14.24 -9.25 -4.20
C ILE A 385 13.83 -7.92 -4.85
N ASP A 386 12.55 -7.57 -4.84
CA ASP A 386 12.01 -6.31 -5.36
C ASP A 386 12.67 -5.10 -4.68
N LEU A 387 12.75 -5.12 -3.34
CA LEU A 387 13.39 -4.06 -2.57
C LEU A 387 14.85 -3.88 -2.94
N SER A 388 15.59 -4.98 -3.14
CA SER A 388 17.01 -4.93 -3.51
C SER A 388 17.21 -4.37 -4.92
N VAL A 389 16.34 -4.75 -5.86
CA VAL A 389 16.34 -4.23 -7.24
C VAL A 389 16.03 -2.74 -7.23
N ASN A 390 14.97 -2.31 -6.54
CA ASN A 390 14.58 -0.91 -6.44
C ASN A 390 15.67 -0.07 -5.77
N ALA A 391 16.30 -0.58 -4.71
CA ALA A 391 17.41 0.09 -4.05
C ALA A 391 18.62 0.28 -4.99
N ALA A 392 18.95 -0.71 -5.81
CA ALA A 392 20.08 -0.64 -6.73
C ALA A 392 19.84 0.41 -7.82
N ILE A 393 18.59 0.47 -8.33
CA ILE A 393 18.14 1.49 -9.28
C ILE A 393 18.22 2.88 -8.64
N ASP A 394 17.64 3.05 -7.45
CA ASP A 394 17.56 4.34 -6.75
C ASP A 394 18.95 4.91 -6.41
N VAL A 395 19.90 4.06 -6.04
CA VAL A 395 21.28 4.47 -5.69
C VAL A 395 22.18 4.58 -6.93
N GLY A 396 21.72 4.10 -8.09
CA GLY A 396 22.49 4.10 -9.33
C GLY A 396 23.69 3.16 -9.32
N VAL A 397 23.62 2.07 -8.56
CA VAL A 397 24.69 1.06 -8.43
C VAL A 397 24.22 -0.30 -8.96
N PRO A 398 25.12 -1.15 -9.48
CA PRO A 398 24.75 -2.49 -9.93
C PRO A 398 24.24 -3.34 -8.76
N LEU A 399 23.23 -4.17 -9.06
CA LEU A 399 22.82 -5.27 -8.18
C LEU A 399 23.72 -6.48 -8.44
N CYS A 400 24.33 -6.99 -7.38
CA CYS A 400 25.15 -8.18 -7.34
C CYS A 400 24.34 -9.33 -6.74
N ILE A 401 23.96 -10.31 -7.56
CA ILE A 401 23.30 -11.53 -7.11
C ILE A 401 24.39 -12.55 -6.75
N VAL A 402 24.46 -12.94 -5.48
CA VAL A 402 25.42 -13.95 -5.00
C VAL A 402 24.75 -15.32 -4.95
N PHE A 403 25.36 -16.26 -5.66
CA PHE A 403 25.11 -17.68 -5.57
C PHE A 403 26.23 -18.31 -4.73
N SER A 404 25.95 -18.58 -3.46
CA SER A 404 26.84 -19.36 -2.58
C SER A 404 26.69 -20.86 -2.85
N MET A 405 27.79 -21.51 -3.22
CA MET A 405 27.80 -22.92 -3.61
C MET A 405 27.62 -23.86 -2.43
N GLU A 406 27.85 -23.40 -1.21
CA GLU A 406 27.67 -24.14 0.05
C GLU A 406 26.20 -24.45 0.31
N HIS A 407 25.31 -23.56 -0.15
CA HIS A 407 23.87 -23.66 0.05
C HIS A 407 23.15 -24.27 -1.16
N ILE A 408 23.82 -24.41 -2.30
CA ILE A 408 23.15 -24.81 -3.54
C ILE A 408 22.59 -26.24 -3.46
N ASP A 409 23.28 -27.16 -2.80
CA ASP A 409 22.82 -28.56 -2.68
C ASP A 409 21.65 -28.72 -1.70
N HIS A 410 21.46 -27.75 -0.79
CA HIS A 410 20.44 -27.81 0.25
C HIS A 410 19.07 -27.31 -0.25
N TYR A 411 19.08 -26.50 -1.32
CA TYR A 411 17.93 -25.80 -1.87
C TYR A 411 17.65 -26.12 -3.34
N PHE A 412 18.66 -26.47 -4.16
CA PHE A 412 18.48 -26.59 -5.61
C PHE A 412 18.72 -28.01 -6.15
N VAL A 413 17.85 -28.41 -7.08
CA VAL A 413 18.11 -29.46 -8.07
C VAL A 413 18.20 -28.79 -9.45
N ASN A 414 19.06 -29.28 -10.35
CA ASN A 414 19.28 -28.74 -11.70
C ASN A 414 17.99 -28.19 -12.36
N GLY A 415 17.87 -26.85 -12.47
CA GLY A 415 16.72 -26.18 -13.11
C GLY A 415 16.30 -24.87 -12.47
N ASP A 416 16.50 -24.71 -11.16
CA ASP A 416 15.90 -23.59 -10.41
C ASP A 416 16.57 -22.22 -10.70
N VAL A 417 17.86 -22.16 -11.07
CA VAL A 417 18.53 -20.87 -11.40
C VAL A 417 17.88 -20.28 -12.65
N GLY A 418 17.59 -21.14 -13.62
CA GLY A 418 16.92 -20.75 -14.86
C GLY A 418 15.53 -20.19 -14.58
N GLN A 419 14.75 -20.84 -13.71
CA GLN A 419 13.40 -20.41 -13.35
C GLN A 419 13.39 -19.09 -12.56
N PHE A 420 14.34 -18.92 -11.64
CA PHE A 420 14.55 -17.64 -10.95
C PHE A 420 14.85 -16.51 -11.94
N LEU A 421 15.77 -16.74 -12.88
CA LEU A 421 16.12 -15.74 -13.88
C LEU A 421 14.97 -15.46 -14.85
N ASP A 422 14.20 -16.48 -15.26
CA ASP A 422 12.99 -16.29 -16.06
C ASP A 422 11.97 -15.41 -15.32
N SER A 423 11.80 -15.65 -14.02
CA SER A 423 10.92 -14.85 -13.16
C SER A 423 11.42 -13.41 -13.03
N CYS A 424 12.73 -13.21 -12.85
CA CYS A 424 13.35 -11.88 -12.83
C CYS A 424 13.20 -11.15 -14.18
N ILE A 425 13.40 -11.84 -15.30
CA ILE A 425 13.28 -11.26 -16.65
C ILE A 425 11.82 -10.88 -16.93
N SER A 426 10.88 -11.75 -16.56
CA SER A 426 9.44 -11.48 -16.66
C SER A 426 9.05 -10.25 -15.84
N ARG A 427 9.62 -10.12 -14.63
CA ARG A 427 9.25 -9.08 -13.67
C ARG A 427 9.91 -7.73 -13.93
N TYR A 428 11.20 -7.71 -14.25
CA TYR A 428 12.02 -6.49 -14.33
C TYR A 428 12.45 -6.15 -15.76
N GLY A 429 12.20 -7.04 -16.72
CA GLY A 429 12.66 -6.90 -18.09
C GLY A 429 14.13 -7.26 -18.29
N LEU A 430 14.43 -7.89 -19.42
CA LEU A 430 15.77 -8.38 -19.75
C LEU A 430 16.85 -7.28 -19.74
N GLN A 431 16.50 -6.05 -20.12
CA GLN A 431 17.46 -4.95 -20.20
C GLN A 431 17.98 -4.52 -18.82
N LEU A 432 17.13 -4.57 -17.79
CA LEU A 432 17.54 -4.26 -16.43
C LEU A 432 18.35 -5.41 -15.83
N VAL A 433 17.89 -6.64 -15.99
CA VAL A 433 18.57 -7.84 -15.47
C VAL A 433 19.97 -8.01 -16.08
N LYS A 434 20.18 -7.61 -17.35
CA LYS A 434 21.50 -7.58 -17.99
C LYS A 434 22.53 -6.68 -17.30
N LYS A 435 22.09 -5.68 -16.53
CA LYS A 435 22.97 -4.77 -15.79
C LYS A 435 23.45 -5.36 -14.46
N TRP A 436 22.89 -6.50 -14.04
CA TRP A 436 23.27 -7.14 -12.79
C TRP A 436 24.62 -7.84 -12.91
N HIS A 437 25.32 -7.93 -11.79
CA HIS A 437 26.51 -8.77 -11.65
C HIS A 437 26.10 -10.07 -10.97
N PHE A 438 26.60 -11.20 -11.44
CA PHE A 438 26.34 -12.49 -10.83
C PHE A 438 27.63 -13.00 -10.19
N ILE A 439 27.64 -13.14 -8.88
CA ILE A 439 28.78 -13.62 -8.13
C ILE A 439 28.54 -15.09 -7.81
N ILE A 440 29.43 -15.96 -8.26
CA ILE A 440 29.46 -17.36 -7.84
C ILE A 440 30.52 -17.47 -6.77
N SER A 441 30.10 -17.62 -5.51
CA SER A 441 30.99 -17.69 -4.35
C SER A 441 31.13 -19.12 -3.84
N SER A 442 32.35 -19.48 -3.43
CA SER A 442 32.65 -20.81 -2.90
C SER A 442 33.72 -20.72 -1.80
N GLU A 443 33.47 -21.39 -0.67
CA GLU A 443 34.38 -21.60 0.45
C GLU A 443 35.24 -22.88 0.27
N SER A 444 34.86 -23.74 -0.68
CA SER A 444 35.62 -24.95 -0.98
C SER A 444 35.84 -25.18 -2.48
N ILE A 445 37.00 -25.74 -2.83
CA ILE A 445 37.33 -26.15 -4.20
C ILE A 445 36.38 -27.25 -4.71
N GLN A 446 35.87 -28.09 -3.81
CA GLN A 446 34.95 -29.19 -4.15
C GLN A 446 33.57 -28.69 -4.59
N ALA A 447 33.06 -27.63 -3.96
CA ALA A 447 31.78 -27.00 -4.34
C ALA A 447 31.87 -26.22 -5.67
N LEU A 448 33.05 -25.70 -6.02
CA LEU A 448 33.28 -24.99 -7.28
C LEU A 448 33.06 -25.87 -8.52
N ASN A 449 33.22 -27.19 -8.43
CA ASN A 449 32.93 -28.10 -9.55
C ASN A 449 31.48 -27.99 -10.03
N LYS A 450 30.56 -27.51 -9.17
CA LYS A 450 29.14 -27.26 -9.49
C LYS A 450 28.87 -25.88 -10.07
N ALA A 451 29.80 -24.94 -9.91
CA ALA A 451 29.68 -23.57 -10.40
C ALA A 451 29.45 -23.51 -11.92
N SER A 452 30.03 -24.46 -12.66
CA SER A 452 29.83 -24.56 -14.12
C SER A 452 28.37 -24.78 -14.54
N SER A 453 27.54 -25.40 -13.69
CA SER A 453 26.10 -25.58 -13.96
C SER A 453 25.31 -24.27 -13.79
N VAL A 454 25.66 -23.50 -12.75
CA VAL A 454 25.07 -22.19 -12.46
C VAL A 454 25.46 -21.19 -13.54
N GLU A 455 26.74 -21.14 -13.91
CA GLU A 455 27.24 -20.31 -15.00
C GLU A 455 26.49 -20.61 -16.30
N LYS A 456 26.39 -21.89 -16.69
CA LYS A 456 25.64 -22.31 -17.89
C LYS A 456 24.18 -21.86 -17.83
N SER A 457 23.54 -21.98 -16.65
CA SER A 457 22.16 -21.55 -16.47
C SER A 457 22.00 -20.03 -16.65
N ILE A 458 22.91 -19.23 -16.07
CA ILE A 458 22.92 -17.77 -16.24
C ILE A 458 23.11 -17.40 -17.70
N LEU A 459 24.15 -17.94 -18.34
CA LEU A 459 24.50 -17.63 -19.74
C LEU A 459 23.44 -18.11 -20.74
N SER A 460 22.68 -19.15 -20.42
CA SER A 460 21.55 -19.61 -21.24
C SER A 460 20.39 -18.60 -21.30
N LYS A 461 20.22 -17.79 -20.24
CA LYS A 461 19.14 -16.81 -20.13
C LYS A 461 19.60 -15.39 -20.47
N ILE A 462 20.82 -15.04 -20.08
CA ILE A 462 21.39 -13.71 -20.19
C ILE A 462 22.72 -13.81 -20.94
N LYS A 463 22.66 -13.64 -22.26
CA LYS A 463 23.87 -13.56 -23.09
C LYS A 463 24.76 -12.42 -22.62
N TYR A 464 26.04 -12.71 -22.43
CA TYR A 464 27.09 -11.79 -21.98
C TYR A 464 26.88 -11.24 -20.56
N ALA A 465 26.23 -12.01 -19.68
CA ALA A 465 26.14 -11.66 -18.26
C ALA A 465 27.53 -11.47 -17.63
N LYS A 466 27.68 -10.46 -16.78
CA LYS A 466 28.91 -10.25 -16.00
C LYS A 466 28.93 -11.22 -14.81
N ILE A 467 29.73 -12.27 -14.93
CA ILE A 467 29.89 -13.32 -13.91
C ILE A 467 31.24 -13.13 -13.22
N ILE A 468 31.24 -13.12 -11.89
CA ILE A 468 32.42 -12.95 -11.05
C ILE A 468 32.54 -14.19 -10.16
N TYR A 469 33.73 -14.78 -10.13
CA TYR A 469 34.03 -15.88 -9.21
C TYR A 469 34.67 -15.31 -7.94
N SER A 470 34.10 -15.62 -6.79
CA SER A 470 34.64 -15.23 -5.47
C SER A 470 35.04 -16.46 -4.67
N PHE A 471 36.22 -16.40 -4.06
CA PHE A 471 36.75 -17.44 -3.20
C PHE A 471 37.03 -16.84 -1.83
N GLU A 472 36.35 -17.35 -0.82
CA GLU A 472 36.58 -16.99 0.58
C GLU A 472 37.27 -18.19 1.24
N PHE A 473 38.47 -17.97 1.81
CA PHE A 473 39.28 -19.01 2.44
C PHE A 473 39.19 -18.92 3.97
#